data_AF-A0A0S4XPK7-F1
#
_entry.id   AF-A0A0S4XPK7-F1
#
_cell.length_a   1.000
_cell.length_b   1.000
_cell.length_c   1.000
_cell.angle_alpha   90.00
_cell.angle_beta   90.00
_cell.angle_gamma   90.00
#
_symmetry.space_group_name_H-M   'P 1'
#
loop_
_entity.id
_entity.type
_entity.pdbx_description
1 polymer ?
#
loop_
_entity_poly.entity_id
_entity_poly.type
_entity_poly.pdbx_seq_one_letter_code
_entity_poly.pdbx_strand_id
1 'polypeptide(L)'
;MCSGTATLEAALIGTPFVLVYKAKKIDFFIGRNILGIKLVGLANIILEKYNNTLLHKELLQKDVNVQNLLNTFRTTNRDIFAKKSSELRAYLSNGSSKNVADILMEK
;
A
#
# COMPACT_ATOMS: atom_id res chain seq x y z
N MET A 1 -2.56 8.04 -7.48
CA MET A 1 -3.34 8.24 -6.23
C MET A 1 -2.40 8.73 -5.13
N CYS A 2 -2.83 9.66 -4.26
CA CYS A 2 -1.97 10.32 -3.24
C CYS A 2 -2.50 10.27 -1.79
N SER A 3 -3.61 9.60 -1.49
CA SER A 3 -4.17 9.48 -0.12
C SER A 3 -4.09 8.04 0.38
N GLY A 4 -3.59 7.84 1.60
CA GLY A 4 -3.39 6.52 2.20
C GLY A 4 -4.68 5.68 2.26
N THR A 5 -5.78 6.27 2.76
CA THR A 5 -7.09 5.60 2.84
C THR A 5 -7.66 5.30 1.46
N ALA A 6 -7.65 6.28 0.55
CA ALA A 6 -8.14 6.08 -0.82
C ALA A 6 -7.37 5.00 -1.57
N THR A 7 -6.06 4.87 -1.34
CA THR A 7 -5.26 3.78 -1.93
C THR A 7 -5.62 2.42 -1.36
N LEU A 8 -5.94 2.33 -0.06
CA LEU A 8 -6.39 1.08 0.54
C LEU A 8 -7.79 0.69 0.04
N GLU A 9 -8.71 1.65 -0.06
CA GLU A 9 -10.05 1.42 -0.62
C GLU A 9 -9.99 0.94 -2.06
N ALA A 10 -9.20 1.60 -2.92
CA ALA A 10 -9.01 1.17 -4.30
C ALA A 10 -8.40 -0.25 -4.39
N ALA A 11 -7.45 -0.56 -3.49
CA ALA A 11 -6.86 -1.89 -3.38
C ALA A 11 -7.89 -2.95 -2.95
N LEU A 12 -8.78 -2.61 -2.00
CA LEU A 12 -9.85 -3.49 -1.53
C LEU A 12 -10.96 -3.69 -2.56
N ILE A 13 -11.27 -2.68 -3.37
CA ILE A 13 -12.18 -2.80 -4.51
C ILE A 13 -11.56 -3.67 -5.62
N GLY A 14 -10.23 -3.66 -5.73
CA GLY A 14 -9.50 -4.41 -6.76
C GLY A 14 -9.26 -3.62 -8.05
N THR A 15 -9.43 -2.30 -8.01
CA THR A 15 -9.13 -1.41 -9.14
C THR A 15 -7.62 -1.19 -9.25
N PRO A 16 -6.95 -1.61 -10.35
CA PRO A 16 -5.52 -1.39 -10.51
C PRO A 16 -5.17 0.11 -10.58
N PHE A 17 -4.12 0.53 -9.88
CA PHE A 17 -3.66 1.92 -9.89
C PHE A 17 -2.14 2.03 -9.78
N VAL A 18 -1.61 3.20 -10.15
CA VAL A 18 -0.22 3.58 -9.90
C VAL A 18 -0.15 4.49 -8.68
N LEU A 19 0.61 4.08 -7.66
CA LEU A 19 0.86 4.90 -6.49
C LEU A 19 2.01 5.85 -6.78
N VAL A 20 1.77 7.13 -6.52
CA VAL A 20 2.80 8.17 -6.61
C VAL A 20 2.85 8.96 -5.32
N TYR A 21 4.04 9.31 -4.88
CA TYR A 21 4.21 10.18 -3.72
C TYR A 21 5.35 11.17 -3.94
N LYS A 22 5.02 12.46 -3.85
CA LYS A 22 5.96 13.57 -3.95
C LYS A 22 5.74 14.49 -2.77
N ALA A 23 6.79 14.68 -1.97
CA ALA A 23 6.75 15.48 -0.75
C ALA A 23 7.94 16.45 -0.75
N LYS A 24 8.02 17.34 0.25
CA LYS A 24 9.24 18.14 0.41
C LYS A 24 10.41 17.19 0.70
N LYS A 25 11.58 17.50 0.15
CA LYS A 25 12.77 16.65 0.27
C LYS A 25 13.12 16.36 1.73
N ILE A 26 12.98 17.36 2.61
CA ILE A 26 13.25 17.23 4.03
C ILE A 26 12.28 16.27 4.73
N ASP A 27 10.98 16.41 4.49
CA ASP A 27 9.96 15.52 5.08
C ASP A 27 10.18 14.07 4.63
N PHE A 28 10.48 13.87 3.34
CA PHE A 28 10.77 12.55 2.82
C PHE A 28 12.06 11.97 3.40
N PHE A 29 13.11 12.78 3.57
CA PHE A 29 14.36 12.36 4.17
C PHE A 29 14.16 11.92 5.62
N ILE A 30 13.44 12.71 6.42
CA ILE A 30 13.11 12.37 7.81
C ILE A 30 12.32 11.06 7.85
N GLY A 31 11.23 10.97 7.08
CA GLY A 31 10.41 9.76 7.04
C GLY A 31 11.17 8.51 6.60
N ARG A 32 12.04 8.64 5.60
CA ARG A 32 12.77 7.49 5.04
C ARG A 32 13.96 7.08 5.90
N ASN A 33 14.81 8.03 6.27
CA ASN A 33 16.13 7.75 6.83
C ASN A 33 16.12 7.72 8.36
N ILE A 34 15.31 8.58 8.99
CA ILE A 34 15.22 8.66 10.45
C ILE A 34 14.16 7.67 10.96
N LEU A 35 12.98 7.65 10.33
CA LEU A 35 11.87 6.78 10.75
C LEU A 35 11.84 5.42 10.04
N GLY A 36 12.73 5.19 9.07
CA GLY A 36 12.86 3.89 8.38
C GLY A 36 11.68 3.50 7.50
N ILE A 37 10.83 4.45 7.07
CA ILE A 37 9.61 4.16 6.30
C ILE A 37 9.98 3.64 4.90
N LYS A 38 9.80 2.34 4.67
CA LYS A 38 10.18 1.66 3.41
C LYS A 38 9.11 1.72 2.32
N LEU A 39 7.85 1.74 2.72
CA LEU A 39 6.66 1.72 1.87
C LEU A 39 5.73 2.83 2.34
N VAL A 40 5.01 3.46 1.42
CA VAL A 40 4.03 4.51 1.75
C VAL A 40 2.59 4.04 1.53
N GLY A 41 2.37 3.07 0.64
CA GLY A 41 1.04 2.53 0.37
C GLY A 41 0.60 1.57 1.46
N LEU A 42 -0.53 1.88 2.11
CA LEU A 42 -1.03 1.07 3.23
C LEU A 42 -1.27 -0.40 2.84
N ALA A 43 -1.80 -0.64 1.63
CA ALA A 43 -1.99 -1.99 1.11
C ALA A 43 -0.67 -2.78 0.98
N ASN A 44 0.40 -2.12 0.53
CA ASN A 44 1.73 -2.74 0.42
C ASN A 44 2.36 -2.97 1.79
N ILE A 45 2.19 -2.05 2.74
CA ILE A 45 2.66 -2.22 4.13
C ILE A 45 2.00 -3.45 4.75
N ILE A 46 0.68 -3.59 4.60
CA ILE A 46 -0.07 -4.73 5.14
C ILE A 46 0.40 -6.04 4.51
N LEU A 47 0.50 -6.11 3.18
CA LEU A 47 0.92 -7.33 2.48
C LEU A 47 2.39 -7.68 2.70
N GLU A 48 3.27 -6.70 2.86
CA GLU A 48 4.68 -6.94 3.21
C GLU A 48 4.76 -7.60 4.59
N LYS A 49 4.01 -7.09 5.57
CA LYS A 49 3.95 -7.69 6.91
C LYS A 49 3.27 -9.04 6.95
N TYR A 50 2.22 -9.24 6.14
CA TYR A 50 1.45 -10.47 6.14
C TYR A 50 2.15 -11.62 5.41
N ASN A 51 2.68 -11.37 4.20
CA ASN A 51 3.22 -12.43 3.35
C ASN A 51 4.46 -12.04 2.54
N ASN A 52 5.14 -10.94 2.89
CA ASN A 52 6.32 -10.41 2.18
C ASN A 52 6.09 -10.13 0.69
N THR A 53 4.86 -9.73 0.32
CA THR A 53 4.55 -9.38 -1.05
C THR A 53 3.97 -7.96 -1.20
N LEU A 54 4.00 -7.42 -2.43
CA LEU A 54 3.48 -6.08 -2.74
C LEU A 54 2.33 -6.16 -3.74
N LEU A 55 1.30 -5.34 -3.55
CA LEU A 55 0.14 -5.22 -4.44
C LEU A 55 0.49 -4.47 -5.73
N HIS A 56 1.23 -3.36 -5.60
CA HIS A 56 1.50 -2.44 -6.69
C HIS A 56 2.86 -1.76 -6.52
N LYS A 57 3.38 -1.19 -7.61
CA LYS A 57 4.61 -0.41 -7.58
C LYS A 57 4.35 1.00 -7.05
N GLU A 58 5.23 1.47 -6.17
CA GLU A 58 5.22 2.82 -5.61
C GLU A 58 6.29 3.66 -6.29
N LEU A 59 5.90 4.76 -6.94
CA LEU A 59 6.85 5.71 -7.52
C LEU A 59 7.01 6.89 -6.55
N LEU A 60 8.23 7.07 -6.03
CA LEU A 60 8.52 8.06 -5.00
C LEU A 60 9.48 9.12 -5.52
N GLN A 61 9.23 10.38 -5.15
CA GLN A 61 10.14 11.51 -5.40
C GLN A 61 10.61 11.60 -6.87
N LYS A 62 11.88 11.28 -7.16
CA LYS A 62 12.49 11.33 -8.50
C LYS A 62 11.90 10.31 -9.48
N ASP A 63 11.31 9.23 -8.96
CA ASP A 63 10.72 8.18 -9.78
C ASP A 63 9.34 8.59 -10.32
N VAL A 64 8.77 9.70 -9.81
CA VAL A 64 7.53 10.30 -10.30
C VAL A 64 7.83 11.13 -11.56
N ASN A 65 7.90 10.44 -12.69
CA ASN A 65 8.03 11.05 -14.01
C ASN A 65 7.13 10.33 -15.02
N VAL A 66 6.86 10.97 -16.16
CA VAL A 66 5.93 10.50 -17.19
C VAL A 66 6.30 9.10 -17.69
N GLN A 67 7.59 8.86 -17.94
CA GLN A 67 8.06 7.57 -18.45
C GLN A 67 7.77 6.43 -17.47
N ASN A 68 8.09 6.63 -16.19
CA ASN A 68 7.86 5.63 -15.16
C ASN A 68 6.36 5.40 -14.88
N LEU A 69 5.56 6.46 -14.92
CA LEU A 69 4.11 6.40 -14.79
C LEU A 69 3.49 5.54 -15.90
N LEU A 70 3.80 5.85 -17.16
CA LEU A 70 3.28 5.12 -18.32
C LEU A 70 3.76 3.67 -18.33
N ASN A 71 5.04 3.44 -18.03
CA ASN A 71 5.59 2.10 -17.96
C ASN A 71 4.86 1.28 -16.89
N THR A 72 4.76 1.80 -15.66
CA THR A 72 4.09 1.10 -14.56
C THR A 72 2.63 0.81 -14.90
N PHE A 73 1.91 1.79 -15.46
CA PHE A 73 0.53 1.59 -15.88
C PHE A 73 0.39 0.47 -16.91
N ARG A 74 1.25 0.44 -17.94
CA ARG A 74 1.22 -0.56 -19.01
C ARG A 74 1.64 -1.95 -18.55
N THR A 75 2.63 -2.05 -17.68
CA THR A 75 3.18 -3.34 -17.21
C THR A 75 2.46 -3.90 -15.99
N THR A 76 1.46 -3.19 -15.44
CA THR A 76 0.69 -3.69 -14.31
C THR A 76 -0.14 -4.90 -14.74
N ASN A 77 0.19 -6.07 -14.20
CA ASN A 77 -0.58 -7.28 -14.40
C ASN A 77 -1.88 -7.22 -13.57
N ARG A 78 -3.02 -7.13 -14.26
CA ARG A 78 -4.34 -6.97 -13.63
C ARG A 78 -4.81 -8.22 -12.89
N ASP A 79 -4.45 -9.40 -13.38
CA ASP A 79 -4.83 -10.67 -12.75
C ASP A 79 -4.09 -10.86 -11.42
N ILE A 80 -2.80 -10.56 -11.39
CA ILE A 80 -2.01 -10.56 -10.15
C ILE A 80 -2.56 -9.52 -9.17
N PHE A 81 -2.91 -8.33 -9.65
CA PHE A 81 -3.50 -7.29 -8.81
C PHE A 81 -4.81 -7.76 -8.18
N ALA A 82 -5.71 -8.35 -8.97
CA ALA A 82 -7.00 -8.87 -8.49
C ALA A 82 -6.83 -10.01 -7.49
N LYS A 83 -5.87 -10.91 -7.71
CA LYS A 83 -5.51 -11.98 -6.78
C LYS A 83 -5.06 -11.40 -5.43
N LYS A 84 -4.10 -10.48 -5.44
CA LYS A 84 -3.58 -9.85 -4.22
C LYS A 84 -4.58 -8.97 -3.51
N SER A 85 -5.48 -8.31 -4.26
CA SER A 85 -6.63 -7.61 -3.70
C SER A 85 -7.54 -8.57 -2.91
N SER A 86 -7.75 -9.78 -3.42
CA SER A 86 -8.51 -10.83 -2.73
C SER A 86 -7.81 -11.32 -1.46
N GLU A 87 -6.49 -11.52 -1.51
CA GLU A 87 -5.67 -11.85 -0.35
C GLU A 87 -5.75 -10.76 0.74
N LEU A 88 -5.66 -9.49 0.33
CA LEU A 88 -5.79 -8.36 1.24
C LEU A 88 -7.18 -8.30 1.92
N ARG A 89 -8.26 -8.55 1.16
CA ARG A 89 -9.62 -8.64 1.72
C ARG A 89 -9.74 -9.79 2.71
N ALA A 90 -9.20 -10.96 2.39
CA ALA A 90 -9.21 -12.11 3.28
C ALA A 90 -8.42 -11.86 4.57
N TYR A 91 -7.29 -11.16 4.49
CA TYR A 91 -6.53 -10.76 5.67
C TYR A 91 -7.34 -9.82 6.58
N LEU A 92 -8.05 -8.86 5.99
CA LEU A 92 -8.82 -7.85 6.71
C LEU A 92 -10.25 -8.30 7.07
N SER A 93 -10.65 -9.53 6.75
CA SER A 93 -12.02 -10.01 7.00
C SER A 93 -12.31 -10.25 8.49
N ASN A 94 -11.27 -10.51 9.28
CA ASN A 94 -11.41 -10.74 10.71
C ASN A 94 -11.50 -9.40 11.44
N GLY A 95 -12.63 -9.16 12.11
CA GLY A 95 -12.95 -7.88 12.74
C GLY A 95 -11.90 -7.46 13.76
N SER A 96 -11.10 -6.45 13.39
CA SER A 96 -10.04 -5.91 14.26
C SER A 96 -10.60 -5.39 15.58
N SER A 97 -11.83 -4.86 15.58
CA SER A 97 -12.54 -4.42 16.78
C SER A 97 -12.83 -5.54 17.75
N LYS A 98 -13.26 -6.72 17.25
CA LYS A 98 -13.52 -7.89 18.09
C LYS A 98 -12.22 -8.43 18.69
N ASN A 99 -11.18 -8.60 17.87
CA ASN A 99 -9.87 -9.05 18.37
C ASN A 99 -9.29 -8.09 19.41
N VAL A 100 -9.43 -6.78 19.22
CA VAL A 100 -8.99 -5.78 20.21
C VAL A 100 -9.85 -5.85 21.47
N ALA A 101 -11.16 -6.03 21.35
CA ALA A 101 -12.04 -6.20 22.49
C ALA A 101 -11.68 -7.45 23.31
N ASP A 102 -11.39 -8.57 22.66
CA ASP A 102 -10.96 -9.81 23.31
C ASP A 102 -9.62 -9.60 24.06
N ILE A 103 -8.62 -8.94 23.45
CA ILE A 103 -7.34 -8.61 24.10
C ILE A 103 -7.53 -7.70 25.33
N LEU A 104 -8.49 -6.78 25.29
CA LEU A 104 -8.77 -5.86 26.41
C LEU A 104 -9.54 -6.56 27.54
N MET A 105 -10.38 -7.54 27.22
CA MET A 105 -11.20 -8.29 28.18
C MET A 105 -10.50 -9.53 28.78
N GLU A 106 -9.43 -10.04 28.15
CA GLU A 106 -8.57 -11.12 28.69
C GLU A 106 -7.53 -10.62 29.72
N LYS A 107 -7.61 -9.34 30.14
CA LYS A 107 -6.84 -8.77 31.26
C LYS A 107 -7.71 -8.62 32.50
#